data_AF-A0A8H7FDW2-F1
#
_entry.id   AF-A0A8H7FDW2-F1
#
_cell.length_a   1.000
_cell.length_b   1.000
_cell.length_c   1.000
_cell.angle_alpha   90.00
_cell.angle_beta   90.00
_cell.angle_gamma   90.00
#
_symmetry.space_group_name_H-M   'P 1'
#
loop_
_entity.id
_entity.type
_entity.pdbx_description
1 polymer ?
#
loop_
_entity_poly.entity_id
_entity_poly.type
_entity_poly.pdbx_seq_one_letter_code
_entity_poly.pdbx_strand_id
1 'polypeptide(L)'
;MVDPNTIQTKTIHSLVKKIINLSNALPAQAVRLAIQRDKICMVMHGPEGETPWQTLNKRFDALFAEDCRDDQGRLPEIRRGQYGMDLVAKYLEELGPALDEMPREPLAIKLERLTTELEFLAPKAAKSLGARFPIISTTSNPKAAQPETTKEGEKAIEKKKKLVLDTGKLV
;
A
#
# COMPACT_ATOMS: atom_id res chain seq x y z
N MET A 1 2.37 -27.78 28.22
CA MET A 1 3.58 -27.43 27.44
C MET A 1 3.15 -26.42 26.41
N VAL A 2 3.73 -25.22 26.42
CA VAL A 2 3.45 -24.16 25.44
C VAL A 2 4.72 -24.04 24.59
N ASP A 3 4.58 -24.19 23.28
CA ASP A 3 5.72 -24.14 22.36
C ASP A 3 6.43 -22.77 22.43
N PRO A 4 7.76 -22.72 22.58
CA PRO A 4 8.52 -21.48 22.73
C PRO A 4 8.67 -20.67 21.43
N ASN A 5 7.95 -21.05 20.35
CA ASN A 5 7.99 -20.37 19.06
C ASN A 5 6.64 -19.74 18.71
N THR A 6 6.01 -19.07 19.69
CA THR A 6 4.86 -18.21 19.43
C THR A 6 5.35 -16.97 18.68
N ILE A 7 5.58 -17.12 17.38
CA ILE A 7 5.62 -16.02 16.42
C ILE A 7 4.29 -15.29 16.64
N GLN A 8 4.36 -14.04 17.09
CA GLN A 8 3.18 -13.23 17.38
C GLN A 8 2.32 -13.10 16.13
N THR A 9 1.35 -14.00 15.94
CA THR A 9 0.32 -13.82 14.92
C THR A 9 -0.54 -12.65 15.38
N LYS A 10 -0.27 -11.45 14.84
CA LYS A 10 -1.18 -10.31 14.96
C LYS A 10 -2.56 -10.78 14.51
N THR A 11 -3.56 -10.63 15.37
CA THR A 11 -4.94 -10.94 14.99
C THR A 11 -5.45 -9.84 14.05
N ILE A 12 -6.33 -10.18 13.11
CA ILE A 12 -6.96 -9.19 12.20
C ILE A 12 -7.59 -8.04 13.01
N HIS A 13 -8.30 -8.40 14.09
CA HIS A 13 -8.87 -7.44 15.04
C HIS A 13 -7.83 -6.52 15.69
N SER A 14 -6.62 -7.02 15.99
CA SER A 14 -5.54 -6.16 16.52
C SER A 14 -5.04 -5.16 15.48
N LEU A 15 -4.97 -5.55 14.20
CA LEU A 15 -4.59 -4.67 13.11
C LEU A 15 -5.65 -3.59 12.89
N VAL A 16 -6.94 -3.96 12.89
CA VAL A 16 -8.04 -2.99 12.76
C VAL A 16 -8.02 -1.97 13.90
N LYS A 17 -7.90 -2.42 15.15
CA LYS A 17 -7.76 -1.52 16.31
C LYS A 17 -6.57 -0.57 16.18
N LYS A 18 -5.44 -1.07 15.68
CA LYS A 18 -4.24 -0.28 15.45
C LYS A 18 -4.47 0.77 14.36
N ILE A 19 -5.11 0.40 13.25
CA ILE A 19 -5.49 1.32 12.17
C ILE A 19 -6.40 2.42 12.71
N ILE A 20 -7.46 2.08 13.46
CA ILE A 20 -8.37 3.06 14.06
C ILE A 20 -7.61 4.08 14.92
N ASN A 21 -6.74 3.60 15.81
CA ASN A 21 -5.94 4.47 16.69
C ASN A 21 -4.99 5.38 15.91
N LEU A 22 -4.32 4.85 14.87
CA LEU A 22 -3.40 5.62 14.05
C LEU A 22 -4.13 6.65 13.18
N SER A 23 -5.26 6.27 12.58
CA SER A 23 -6.13 7.17 11.80
C SER A 23 -6.56 8.39 12.61
N ASN A 24 -7.02 8.16 13.84
CA ASN A 24 -7.43 9.23 14.76
C ASN A 24 -6.26 10.12 15.22
N ALA A 25 -5.02 9.64 15.10
CA ALA A 25 -3.82 10.35 15.53
C ALA A 25 -3.04 10.98 14.37
N LEU A 26 -3.59 11.00 13.15
CA LEU A 26 -2.93 11.59 11.99
C LEU A 26 -2.70 13.11 12.21
N PRO A 27 -1.45 13.59 12.09
CA PRO A 27 -1.13 14.98 12.38
C PRO A 27 -1.64 15.91 11.28
N ALA A 28 -2.30 17.00 11.69
CA ALA A 28 -2.89 17.97 10.77
C ALA A 28 -1.86 18.71 9.90
N GLN A 29 -0.60 18.76 10.33
CA GLN A 29 0.48 19.45 9.63
C GLN A 29 1.07 18.62 8.47
N ALA A 30 1.02 17.28 8.57
CA ALA A 30 1.59 16.39 7.54
C ALA A 30 0.51 15.77 6.65
N VAL A 31 -0.71 15.56 7.18
CA VAL A 31 -1.80 14.89 6.47
C VAL A 31 -2.95 15.86 6.22
N ARG A 32 -3.26 16.06 4.94
CA ARG A 32 -4.35 16.96 4.51
C ARG A 32 -5.71 16.41 4.95
N LEU A 33 -6.64 17.32 5.28
CA LEU A 33 -8.03 16.98 5.58
C LEU A 33 -8.72 16.49 4.31
N ALA A 34 -9.45 15.38 4.41
CA ALA A 34 -10.23 14.84 3.31
C ALA A 34 -11.47 15.70 3.03
N ILE A 35 -11.84 15.81 1.76
CA ILE A 35 -13.12 16.35 1.30
C ILE A 35 -13.95 15.26 0.62
N GLN A 36 -15.24 15.52 0.46
CA GLN A 36 -16.18 14.56 -0.13
C GLN A 36 -15.83 14.16 -1.58
N ARG A 37 -15.08 15.00 -2.30
CA ARG A 37 -14.63 14.74 -3.69
C ARG A 37 -13.31 13.97 -3.77
N ASP A 38 -12.65 13.69 -2.64
CA ASP A 38 -11.41 12.93 -2.66
C ASP A 38 -11.68 11.46 -3.01
N LYS A 39 -10.71 10.83 -3.67
CA LYS A 39 -10.79 9.44 -4.12
C LYS A 39 -11.18 8.49 -3.00
N ILE A 40 -10.62 8.68 -1.80
CA ILE A 40 -10.94 7.88 -0.61
C ILE A 40 -12.43 7.93 -0.27
N CYS A 41 -13.05 9.11 -0.26
CA CYS A 41 -14.48 9.24 -0.01
C CYS A 41 -15.30 8.58 -1.12
N MET A 42 -14.93 8.81 -2.38
CA MET A 42 -15.64 8.26 -3.54
C MET A 42 -15.61 6.73 -3.58
N VAL A 43 -14.45 6.10 -3.31
CA VAL A 43 -14.31 4.65 -3.31
C VAL A 43 -15.09 4.02 -2.16
N MET A 44 -15.06 4.62 -0.97
CA MET A 44 -15.76 4.10 0.20
C MET A 44 -17.29 4.15 0.04
N HIS A 45 -17.82 5.10 -0.73
CA HIS A 45 -19.24 5.15 -1.11
C HIS A 45 -19.54 4.48 -2.46
N GLY A 46 -18.53 3.84 -3.05
CA GLY A 46 -18.66 3.14 -4.32
C GLY A 46 -19.46 1.85 -4.22
N PRO A 47 -19.72 1.21 -5.38
CA PRO A 47 -20.53 0.00 -5.45
C PRO A 47 -19.92 -1.15 -4.65
N GLU A 48 -20.78 -1.83 -3.90
CA GLU A 48 -20.44 -3.00 -3.10
C GLU A 48 -20.39 -4.27 -3.95
N GLY A 49 -19.60 -5.25 -3.50
CA GLY A 49 -19.58 -6.60 -4.05
C GLY A 49 -20.66 -7.49 -3.43
N GLU A 50 -20.75 -8.72 -3.90
CA GLU A 50 -21.72 -9.70 -3.42
C GLU A 50 -21.41 -10.18 -1.99
N THR A 51 -20.15 -10.08 -1.57
CA THR A 51 -19.71 -10.44 -0.22
C THR A 51 -18.94 -9.31 0.47
N PRO A 52 -18.92 -9.26 1.82
CA PRO A 52 -18.11 -8.29 2.56
C PRO A 52 -16.63 -8.31 2.15
N TRP A 53 -16.07 -9.51 1.89
CA TRP A 53 -14.70 -9.65 1.39
C TRP A 53 -14.52 -9.01 0.01
N GLN A 54 -15.42 -9.26 -0.94
CA GLN A 54 -15.34 -8.66 -2.28
C GLN A 54 -15.39 -7.13 -2.20
N THR A 55 -16.29 -6.57 -1.38
CA THR A 55 -16.39 -5.13 -1.14
C THR A 55 -15.10 -4.57 -0.55
N LEU A 56 -14.59 -5.16 0.52
CA LEU A 56 -13.34 -4.73 1.15
C LEU A 56 -12.17 -4.83 0.18
N ASN A 57 -12.03 -5.97 -0.50
CA ASN A 57 -10.93 -6.22 -1.42
C ASN A 57 -10.91 -5.17 -2.53
N LYS A 58 -12.05 -4.91 -3.16
CA LYS A 58 -12.21 -3.91 -4.22
C LYS A 58 -11.90 -2.50 -3.73
N ARG A 59 -12.43 -2.10 -2.56
CA ARG A 59 -12.15 -0.77 -1.96
C ARG A 59 -10.67 -0.61 -1.64
N PHE A 60 -10.05 -1.64 -1.05
CA PHE A 60 -8.63 -1.63 -0.71
C PHE A 60 -7.71 -1.64 -1.93
N ASP A 61 -8.04 -2.38 -2.98
CA ASP A 61 -7.24 -2.37 -4.21
C ASP A 61 -7.33 -1.00 -4.89
N ALA A 62 -8.52 -0.40 -4.95
CA ALA A 62 -8.67 0.93 -5.55
C ALA A 62 -7.92 2.04 -4.79
N LEU A 63 -7.68 1.88 -3.49
CA LEU A 63 -7.05 2.91 -2.63
C LEU A 63 -5.59 2.63 -2.30
N PHE A 64 -5.22 1.37 -2.15
CA PHE A 64 -3.99 0.93 -1.48
C PHE A 64 -3.26 -0.21 -2.21
N ALA A 65 -3.64 -0.50 -3.47
CA ALA A 65 -2.87 -1.41 -4.30
C ALA A 65 -1.48 -0.84 -4.62
N GLU A 66 -0.60 -1.70 -5.14
CA GLU A 66 0.79 -1.35 -5.43
C GLU A 66 0.91 -0.30 -6.54
N ASP A 67 0.00 -0.32 -7.52
CA ASP A 67 -0.10 0.65 -8.60
C ASP A 67 -0.54 2.05 -8.13
N CYS A 68 -1.13 2.15 -6.95
CA CYS A 68 -1.52 3.42 -6.33
C CYS A 68 -0.36 4.11 -5.61
N ARG A 69 0.82 3.50 -5.56
CA ARG A 69 1.98 4.03 -4.84
C ARG A 69 2.71 5.08 -5.65
N ASP A 70 3.30 6.06 -4.96
CA ASP A 70 4.22 7.01 -5.58
C ASP A 70 5.61 6.40 -5.84
N ASP A 71 6.51 7.17 -6.44
CA ASP A 71 7.89 6.75 -6.74
C ASP A 71 8.70 6.37 -5.48
N GLN A 72 8.22 6.73 -4.29
CA GLN A 72 8.81 6.37 -3.00
C GLN A 72 8.11 5.17 -2.34
N GLY A 73 7.17 4.52 -3.06
CA GLY A 73 6.41 3.38 -2.58
C GLY A 73 5.34 3.74 -1.55
N ARG A 74 4.93 5.01 -1.44
CA ARG A 74 4.00 5.53 -0.41
C ARG A 74 2.59 5.67 -0.94
N LEU A 75 1.61 5.80 -0.04
CA LEU A 75 0.20 5.94 -0.41
C LEU A 75 -0.20 7.43 -0.45
N PRO A 76 -0.23 8.08 -1.63
CA PRO A 76 -0.41 9.54 -1.75
C PRO A 76 -1.83 10.01 -1.34
N GLU A 77 -2.79 9.09 -1.36
CA GLU A 77 -4.22 9.37 -1.12
C GLU A 77 -4.64 9.24 0.36
N ILE A 78 -3.69 9.04 1.28
CA ILE A 78 -4.01 9.12 2.71
C ILE A 78 -4.40 10.55 3.07
N ARG A 79 -5.60 10.69 3.63
CA ARG A 79 -6.20 11.95 4.09
C ARG A 79 -6.86 11.73 5.45
N ARG A 80 -6.84 12.72 6.34
CA ARG A 80 -7.47 12.62 7.68
C ARG A 80 -8.93 13.08 7.67
N GLY A 81 -9.68 12.79 8.73
CA GLY A 81 -11.01 13.34 8.95
C GLY A 81 -12.13 12.47 8.39
N GLN A 82 -13.38 12.94 8.56
CA GLN A 82 -14.62 12.18 8.31
C GLN A 82 -14.81 11.64 6.89
N TYR A 83 -14.13 12.21 5.88
CA TYR A 83 -14.18 11.75 4.49
C TYR A 83 -12.95 10.94 4.08
N GLY A 84 -11.99 10.76 4.99
CA GLY A 84 -10.69 10.11 4.76
C GLY A 84 -10.52 8.88 5.65
N MET A 85 -9.42 8.84 6.40
CA MET A 85 -9.07 7.68 7.22
C MET A 85 -10.04 7.38 8.36
N ASP A 86 -10.80 8.38 8.83
CA ASP A 86 -11.85 8.14 9.84
C ASP A 86 -13.00 7.31 9.23
N LEU A 87 -13.31 7.54 7.94
CA LEU A 87 -14.31 6.76 7.20
C LEU A 87 -13.84 5.31 7.01
N VAL A 88 -12.58 5.12 6.65
CA VAL A 88 -11.98 3.77 6.53
C VAL A 88 -11.94 3.06 7.87
N ALA A 89 -11.55 3.76 8.93
CA ALA A 89 -11.51 3.23 10.30
C ALA A 89 -12.91 2.78 10.76
N LYS A 90 -13.92 3.63 10.56
CA LYS A 90 -15.32 3.32 10.87
C LYS A 90 -15.82 2.10 10.09
N TYR A 91 -15.54 2.04 8.78
CA TYR A 91 -15.92 0.89 7.97
C TYR A 91 -15.30 -0.42 8.47
N LEU A 92 -14.01 -0.40 8.81
CA LEU A 92 -13.32 -1.58 9.35
C LEU A 92 -13.87 -2.01 10.72
N GLU A 93 -14.28 -1.05 11.55
CA GLU A 93 -14.94 -1.32 12.83
C GLU A 93 -16.32 -1.97 12.62
N GLU A 94 -17.11 -1.47 11.66
CA GLU A 94 -18.45 -1.98 11.33
C GLU A 94 -18.43 -3.41 10.76
N LEU A 95 -17.35 -3.83 10.11
CA LEU A 95 -17.21 -5.20 9.64
C LEU A 95 -17.20 -6.21 10.79
N GLY A 96 -16.67 -5.84 11.96
CA GLY A 96 -16.78 -6.63 13.20
C GLY A 96 -16.53 -8.13 13.00
N PRO A 97 -17.50 -9.01 13.33
CA PRO A 97 -17.37 -10.47 13.18
C PRO A 97 -17.16 -10.94 11.73
N ALA A 98 -17.60 -10.19 10.72
CA ALA A 98 -17.43 -10.60 9.32
C ALA A 98 -15.95 -10.71 8.93
N LEU A 99 -15.05 -10.02 9.65
CA LEU A 99 -13.60 -10.13 9.46
C LEU A 99 -13.07 -11.55 9.70
N ASP A 100 -13.74 -12.34 10.55
CA ASP A 100 -13.33 -13.71 10.88
C ASP A 100 -13.69 -14.71 9.77
N GLU A 101 -14.63 -14.36 8.90
CA GLU A 101 -15.05 -15.15 7.74
C GLU A 101 -14.24 -14.84 6.48
N MET A 102 -13.42 -13.78 6.51
CA MET A 102 -12.63 -13.35 5.35
C MET A 102 -11.35 -14.18 5.17
N PRO A 103 -10.83 -14.29 3.94
CA PRO A 103 -9.53 -14.88 3.68
C PRO A 103 -8.42 -14.18 4.49
N ARG A 104 -7.92 -14.88 5.51
CA ARG A 104 -7.07 -14.29 6.56
C ARG A 104 -5.77 -13.69 6.03
N GLU A 105 -5.07 -14.41 5.16
CA GLU A 105 -3.76 -14.01 4.65
C GLU A 105 -3.82 -12.75 3.77
N PRO A 106 -4.64 -12.66 2.70
CA PRO A 106 -4.72 -11.44 1.90
C PRO A 106 -5.30 -10.26 2.69
N LEU A 107 -6.20 -10.50 3.64
CA LEU A 107 -6.69 -9.45 4.54
C LEU A 107 -5.57 -8.91 5.42
N ALA A 108 -4.79 -9.79 6.06
CA ALA A 108 -3.67 -9.40 6.90
C ALA A 108 -2.66 -8.55 6.11
N ILE A 109 -2.28 -8.99 4.91
CA ILE A 109 -1.36 -8.25 4.04
C ILE A 109 -1.86 -6.83 3.76
N LYS A 110 -3.15 -6.67 3.43
CA LYS A 110 -3.76 -5.35 3.15
C LYS A 110 -3.77 -4.45 4.38
N LEU A 111 -4.15 -4.99 5.54
CA LEU A 111 -4.19 -4.23 6.80
C LEU A 111 -2.79 -3.88 7.30
N GLU A 112 -1.80 -4.75 7.14
CA GLU A 112 -0.42 -4.47 7.50
C GLU A 112 0.18 -3.38 6.62
N ARG A 113 -0.06 -3.41 5.30
CA ARG A 113 0.35 -2.34 4.37
C ARG A 113 -0.18 -0.98 4.81
N LEU A 114 -1.48 -0.90 5.08
CA LEU A 114 -2.11 0.32 5.56
C LEU A 114 -1.54 0.75 6.93
N THR A 115 -1.32 -0.21 7.84
CA THR A 115 -0.73 0.06 9.15
C THR A 115 0.66 0.69 9.02
N THR A 116 1.55 0.11 8.21
CA THR A 116 2.91 0.63 8.00
C THR A 116 2.90 2.07 7.49
N GLU A 117 2.00 2.37 6.55
CA GLU A 117 1.85 3.73 6.04
C GLU A 117 1.39 4.70 7.14
N LEU A 118 0.39 4.33 7.92
CA LEU A 118 -0.13 5.15 9.00
C LEU A 118 0.89 5.34 10.13
N GLU A 119 1.73 4.34 10.41
CA GLU A 119 2.83 4.45 11.38
C GLU A 119 3.87 5.46 10.92
N PHE A 120 4.19 5.48 9.63
CA PHE A 120 5.08 6.49 9.07
C PHE A 120 4.48 7.90 9.22
N LEU A 121 3.18 8.05 8.94
CA LEU A 121 2.50 9.36 8.98
C LEU A 121 2.22 9.85 10.41
N ALA A 122 2.06 8.93 11.36
CA ALA A 122 1.79 9.22 12.77
C ALA A 122 2.84 8.58 13.70
N PRO A 123 4.14 8.95 13.60
CA PRO A 123 5.23 8.27 14.30
C PRO A 123 5.15 8.42 15.82
N LYS A 124 4.56 9.51 16.32
CA LYS A 124 4.33 9.71 17.76
C LYS A 124 3.30 8.72 18.31
N ALA A 125 2.22 8.50 17.56
CA ALA A 125 1.17 7.55 17.91
C ALA A 125 1.65 6.10 17.74
N ALA A 126 2.43 5.82 16.70
CA ALA A 126 3.08 4.53 16.52
C ALA A 126 4.00 4.19 17.70
N LYS A 127 4.80 5.15 18.19
CA LYS A 127 5.67 4.96 19.37
C LYS A 127 4.88 4.71 20.65
N SER A 128 3.77 5.41 20.89
CA SER A 128 2.96 5.17 22.09
C SER A 128 2.22 3.83 22.06
N LEU A 129 1.82 3.36 20.87
CA LEU A 129 1.26 2.04 20.65
C LEU A 129 2.35 0.95 20.72
N GLY A 130 3.55 1.22 20.21
CA GLY A 130 4.71 0.34 20.28
C GLY A 130 5.29 0.20 21.70
N ALA A 131 5.17 1.23 22.53
CA ALA A 131 5.46 1.12 23.97
C ALA A 131 4.45 0.22 24.71
N ARG A 132 3.23 0.08 24.17
CA ARG A 132 2.22 -0.88 24.65
C ARG A 132 2.35 -2.27 24.02
N PHE A 133 3.02 -2.38 22.87
CA PHE A 133 3.26 -3.61 22.12
C PHE A 133 4.63 -3.54 21.43
N PRO A 134 5.72 -4.02 22.04
CA PRO A 134 7.06 -3.83 21.51
C PRO A 134 7.19 -4.49 20.13
N ILE A 135 7.33 -3.67 19.10
CA ILE A 135 7.65 -4.11 17.74
C ILE A 135 9.17 -4.10 17.63
N ILE A 136 9.76 -5.28 17.41
CA ILE A 136 11.15 -5.39 17.00
C ILE A 136 11.21 -4.98 15.54
N SER A 137 11.69 -3.77 15.27
CA SER A 137 12.01 -3.32 13.92
C SER A 137 13.20 -4.14 13.40
N THR A 138 12.97 -5.04 12.46
CA THR A 138 14.04 -5.58 11.63
C THR A 138 14.46 -4.49 10.65
N THR A 139 15.44 -3.68 11.04
CA THR A 139 16.19 -2.85 10.12
C THR A 139 17.09 -3.75 9.26
N SER A 140 16.63 -4.14 8.07
CA SER A 140 17.53 -4.62 7.03
C SER A 140 18.24 -3.43 6.39
N ASN A 141 19.51 -3.34 6.77
CA ASN A 141 20.59 -2.50 6.30
C ASN A 141 20.67 -2.36 4.76
N PRO A 142 20.86 -1.14 4.18
CA PRO A 142 21.24 -0.99 2.79
C PRO A 142 22.76 -1.21 2.65
N LYS A 143 23.17 -2.42 2.25
CA LYS A 143 24.57 -2.68 1.89
C LYS A 143 24.82 -2.21 0.45
N ALA A 144 25.75 -1.28 0.32
CA ALA A 144 26.24 -0.70 -0.91
C ALA A 144 27.06 -1.68 -1.79
N ALA A 145 27.05 -1.38 -3.11
CA ALA A 145 28.03 -1.73 -4.17
C ALA A 145 28.07 -3.21 -4.62
N GLN A 146 28.08 -3.58 -5.92
CA GLN A 146 28.76 -3.01 -7.08
C GLN A 146 28.06 -3.33 -8.44
N PRO A 147 28.41 -2.61 -9.52
CA PRO A 147 27.97 -2.90 -10.89
C PRO A 147 28.77 -4.06 -11.51
N GLU A 148 28.07 -5.09 -11.99
CA GLU A 148 28.66 -6.15 -12.80
C GLU A 148 28.88 -5.65 -14.23
N THR A 149 30.15 -5.48 -14.59
CA THR A 149 30.60 -5.34 -15.97
C THR A 149 30.74 -6.73 -16.58
N THR A 150 29.92 -7.07 -17.57
CA THR A 150 30.20 -8.21 -18.46
C THR A 150 30.51 -7.67 -19.85
N LYS A 151 31.81 -7.70 -20.19
CA LYS A 151 32.29 -7.66 -21.58
C LYS A 151 32.13 -9.09 -22.12
N GLU A 152 31.54 -9.24 -23.29
CA GLU A 152 31.94 -10.18 -24.36
C GLU A 152 30.86 -10.23 -25.45
N GLY A 153 31.25 -10.09 -26.72
CA GLY A 153 30.35 -10.27 -27.86
C GLY A 153 30.63 -9.38 -29.07
N GLU A 154 31.87 -9.42 -29.56
CA GLU A 154 32.32 -8.81 -30.80
C GLU A 154 31.69 -9.50 -32.04
N LYS A 155 31.48 -8.72 -33.11
CA LYS A 155 31.30 -9.09 -34.55
C LYS A 155 29.88 -9.36 -35.09
N ALA A 156 29.37 -8.38 -35.84
CA ALA A 156 28.90 -8.56 -37.22
C ALA A 156 28.85 -7.20 -37.94
N ILE A 157 29.81 -6.98 -38.84
CA ILE A 157 29.84 -5.88 -39.80
C ILE A 157 29.25 -6.40 -41.12
N GLU A 158 28.57 -5.50 -41.83
CA GLU A 158 28.64 -5.34 -43.30
C GLU A 158 27.33 -5.55 -44.10
N LYS A 159 27.05 -4.52 -44.93
CA LYS A 159 26.23 -4.45 -46.15
C LYS A 159 24.72 -4.25 -46.01
N LYS A 160 24.30 -2.98 -46.16
CA LYS A 160 23.75 -2.47 -47.44
C LYS A 160 23.33 -0.99 -47.28
N LYS A 161 24.20 -0.08 -47.73
CA LYS A 161 23.79 1.24 -48.25
C LYS A 161 24.04 1.23 -49.76
N LYS A 162 23.15 1.93 -50.48
CA LYS A 162 23.25 2.38 -51.88
C LYS A 162 22.53 1.50 -52.94
N LEU A 163 21.28 1.88 -53.24
CA LEU A 163 20.72 1.91 -54.59
C LEU A 163 19.68 3.06 -54.61
N VAL A 164 20.06 4.26 -55.05
CA VAL A 164 19.95 4.83 -56.42
C VAL A 164 18.68 5.66 -56.56
N LEU A 165 18.91 6.89 -57.02
CA LEU A 165 17.95 7.91 -57.41
C LEU A 165 17.05 7.48 -58.58
N ASP A 166 15.98 8.26 -58.73
CA ASP A 166 15.22 8.53 -59.95
C ASP A 166 14.24 7.45 -60.43
N THR A 167 12.94 7.72 -60.24
CA THR A 167 12.06 8.18 -61.32
C THR A 167 10.61 8.29 -60.80
N GLY A 168 9.88 9.34 -61.22
CA GLY A 168 8.41 9.25 -61.33
C GLY A 168 7.55 10.19 -60.47
N LYS A 169 7.63 11.48 -60.79
CA LYS A 169 6.58 12.51 -60.85
C LYS A 169 5.09 12.06 -60.81
N LEU A 170 4.26 12.98 -60.30
CA LEU A 170 2.79 13.27 -60.49
C LEU A 170 2.01 13.15 -59.16
N VAL A 171 1.59 14.25 -58.52
CA VAL A 171 0.46 15.15 -58.84
C VAL A 171 -0.79 14.40 -59.27
#